data_AF-A0A926S2V1-F1
#
_entry.id   AF-A0A926S2V1-F1
#
_cell.length_a   1.000
_cell.length_b   1.000
_cell.length_c   1.000
_cell.angle_alpha   90.00
_cell.angle_beta   90.00
_cell.angle_gamma   90.00
#
_symmetry.space_group_name_H-M   'P 1'
#
loop_
_entity.id
_entity.type
_entity.pdbx_description
1 polymer ?
#
loop_
_entity_poly.entity_id
_entity_poly.type
_entity_poly.pdbx_seq_one_letter_code
_entity_poly.pdbx_strand_id
1 'polypeptide(L)'
;MRYAWNGYDFKALFGVTARRDSDPFIAWADVKDSLEQDFKDEDGIIKDLAEPKFKPREFTMKLALIANGREDFFYKYEAFQTVVTAPGLHELYRAENNRFYQVYFKKQTNLTTLTQLDALRVGIMFDLVLGELNPLANIVRVYLVDDQDRFLTA
;
A
#
# COMPACT_ATOMS: atom_id res chain seq x y z
N MET A 1 -5.19 8.49 -10.13
CA MET A 1 -5.14 7.15 -9.53
C MET A 1 -6.41 6.94 -8.70
N ARG A 2 -7.10 5.80 -8.85
CA ARG A 2 -8.36 5.50 -8.16
C ARG A 2 -8.14 4.35 -7.17
N TYR A 3 -8.56 4.57 -5.94
CA TYR A 3 -8.45 3.62 -4.83
C TYR A 3 -9.80 3.45 -4.13
N ALA A 4 -10.05 2.26 -3.61
CA ALA A 4 -11.20 1.98 -2.75
C ALA A 4 -10.80 1.12 -1.55
N TRP A 5 -11.45 1.32 -0.42
CA TRP A 5 -11.20 0.60 0.83
C TRP A 5 -12.44 -0.15 1.26
N ASN A 6 -12.39 -1.47 1.29
CA ASN A 6 -13.55 -2.34 1.52
C ASN A 6 -14.75 -1.95 0.61
N GLY A 7 -14.46 -1.61 -0.66
CA GLY A 7 -15.45 -1.14 -1.63
C GLY A 7 -15.80 0.36 -1.57
N TYR A 8 -15.38 1.09 -0.54
CA TYR A 8 -15.61 2.54 -0.44
C TYR A 8 -14.59 3.33 -1.25
N ASP A 9 -15.03 4.02 -2.31
CA ASP A 9 -14.17 4.82 -3.17
C ASP A 9 -13.62 6.06 -2.43
N PHE A 10 -12.29 6.21 -2.43
CA PHE A 10 -11.61 7.29 -1.71
C PHE A 10 -12.05 8.68 -2.16
N LYS A 11 -12.19 8.87 -3.47
CA LYS A 11 -12.49 10.18 -4.04
C LYS A 11 -13.97 10.50 -3.89
N ALA A 12 -14.83 9.54 -4.21
CA ALA A 12 -16.27 9.76 -4.21
C ALA A 12 -16.82 9.98 -2.80
N LEU A 13 -16.34 9.22 -1.81
CA LEU A 13 -16.89 9.28 -0.45
C LEU A 13 -16.16 10.30 0.43
N PHE A 14 -14.83 10.34 0.36
CA PHE A 14 -14.02 11.14 1.30
C PHE A 14 -13.36 12.37 0.66
N GLY A 15 -13.47 12.56 -0.66
CA GLY A 15 -12.73 13.62 -1.35
C GLY A 15 -11.20 13.40 -1.34
N VAL A 16 -10.76 12.16 -1.11
CA VAL A 16 -9.34 11.79 -1.01
C VAL A 16 -8.84 11.30 -2.36
N THR A 17 -7.66 11.79 -2.76
CA THR A 17 -6.99 11.40 -4.01
C THR A 17 -5.53 11.10 -3.75
N ALA A 18 -5.00 10.08 -4.43
CA ALA A 18 -3.57 9.79 -4.38
C ALA A 18 -2.79 10.66 -5.36
N ARG A 19 -1.61 11.10 -4.95
CA ARG A 19 -0.67 11.81 -5.82
C ARG A 19 -0.03 10.87 -6.83
N ARG A 20 0.43 11.42 -7.96
CA ARG A 20 1.05 10.66 -9.06
C ARG A 20 2.37 9.99 -8.66
N ASP A 21 3.10 10.56 -7.70
CA ASP A 21 4.36 10.05 -7.16
C ASP A 21 4.17 8.99 -6.05
N SER A 22 2.93 8.54 -5.82
CA SER A 22 2.58 7.57 -4.79
C SER A 22 2.35 6.18 -5.40
N ASP A 23 3.41 5.50 -5.83
CA ASP A 23 3.29 4.10 -6.29
C ASP A 23 4.27 3.13 -5.60
N PRO A 24 4.19 2.97 -4.28
CA PRO A 24 5.02 2.01 -3.58
C PRO A 24 4.58 0.54 -3.80
N PHE A 25 3.41 0.32 -4.41
CA PHE A 25 2.82 -1.02 -4.58
C PHE A 25 3.60 -1.93 -5.52
N ILE A 26 4.47 -1.34 -6.35
CA ILE A 26 5.35 -2.04 -7.29
C ILE A 26 6.60 -2.62 -6.62
N ALA A 27 6.95 -2.16 -5.42
CA ALA A 27 8.14 -2.61 -4.72
C ALA A 27 8.00 -4.06 -4.25
N TRP A 28 9.07 -4.84 -4.38
CA TRP A 28 9.12 -6.21 -3.88
C TRP A 28 9.19 -6.22 -2.36
N ALA A 29 8.67 -7.29 -1.76
CA ALA A 29 8.87 -7.56 -0.35
C ALA A 29 10.27 -8.13 -0.09
N ASP A 30 10.84 -7.82 1.07
CA ASP A 30 12.12 -8.38 1.47
C ASP A 30 12.00 -9.88 1.76
N VAL A 31 13.06 -10.63 1.46
CA VAL A 31 13.14 -12.05 1.81
C VAL A 31 13.38 -12.20 3.31
N LYS A 32 12.76 -13.20 3.94
CA LYS A 32 13.06 -13.60 5.31
C LYS A 32 14.41 -14.28 5.36
N ASP A 33 15.16 -14.00 6.41
CA ASP A 33 16.42 -14.68 6.65
C ASP A 33 16.14 -16.19 6.78
N SER A 34 16.86 -16.96 5.97
CA SER A 34 16.68 -18.42 5.90
C SER A 34 17.63 -19.08 6.90
N LEU A 35 17.49 -20.39 7.11
CA LEU A 35 18.44 -21.10 7.96
C LEU A 35 19.82 -21.06 7.29
N GLU A 36 20.83 -20.63 8.04
CA GLU A 36 22.21 -20.53 7.56
C GLU A 36 23.13 -21.38 8.44
N GLN A 37 24.08 -22.06 7.81
CA GLN A 37 25.14 -22.79 8.49
C GLN A 37 26.49 -22.31 7.96
N ASP A 38 27.31 -21.83 8.89
CA ASP A 38 28.66 -21.34 8.64
C ASP A 38 29.64 -22.29 9.35
N PHE A 39 30.48 -22.95 8.56
CA PHE A 39 31.48 -23.90 9.07
C PHE A 39 32.85 -23.26 8.98
N LYS A 40 33.57 -23.24 10.11
CA LYS A 40 34.91 -22.64 10.21
C LYS A 40 35.92 -23.19 9.19
N ASP A 41 35.76 -24.44 8.79
CA ASP A 41 36.69 -25.17 7.94
C ASP A 41 36.29 -25.13 6.44
N GLU A 42 35.19 -24.47 6.08
CA GLU A 42 34.72 -24.33 4.71
C GLU A 42 34.61 -22.85 4.30
N ASP A 43 34.86 -22.57 3.02
CA ASP A 43 34.66 -21.22 2.49
C ASP A 43 33.18 -20.99 2.17
N GLY A 44 32.61 -19.91 2.71
CA GLY A 44 31.24 -19.49 2.44
C GLY A 44 30.23 -20.01 3.46
N ILE A 45 28.95 -19.88 3.13
CA ILE A 45 27.84 -20.24 4.02
C ILE A 45 26.80 -21.06 3.27
N ILE A 46 26.25 -22.07 3.93
CA ILE A 46 25.14 -22.86 3.40
C ILE A 46 23.85 -22.17 3.81
N LYS A 47 22.98 -21.84 2.85
CA LYS A 47 21.63 -21.30 3.11
C LYS A 47 20.57 -22.23 2.57
N ASP A 48 19.47 -22.40 3.31
CA ASP A 48 18.26 -23.02 2.78
C ASP A 48 17.59 -22.08 1.76
N LEU A 49 17.58 -22.49 0.51
CA LEU A 49 17.01 -21.74 -0.61
C LEU A 49 15.80 -22.45 -1.24
N ALA A 50 15.30 -23.54 -0.64
CA ALA A 50 14.22 -24.35 -1.23
C ALA A 50 12.90 -23.58 -1.33
N GLU A 51 12.55 -22.80 -0.29
CA GLU A 51 11.32 -22.01 -0.26
C GLU A 51 11.54 -20.61 0.34
N PRO A 52 11.90 -19.59 -0.46
CA PRO A 52 12.03 -18.23 0.04
C PRO A 52 10.70 -17.75 0.62
N LYS A 53 10.72 -17.36 1.89
CA LYS A 53 9.61 -16.69 2.57
C LYS A 53 9.86 -15.18 2.57
N PHE A 54 8.81 -14.39 2.65
CA PHE A 54 8.91 -12.92 2.54
C PHE A 54 8.43 -12.25 3.81
N LYS A 55 9.09 -11.15 4.17
CA LYS A 55 8.72 -10.27 5.29
C LYS A 55 7.41 -9.54 4.93
N PRO A 56 6.57 -9.18 5.91
CA PRO A 56 5.53 -8.19 5.69
C PRO A 56 6.16 -6.93 5.11
N ARG A 57 5.45 -6.24 4.21
CA ARG A 57 5.94 -4.98 3.64
C ARG A 57 5.12 -3.82 4.14
N GLU A 58 5.76 -2.67 4.21
CA GLU A 58 5.12 -1.39 4.52
C GLU A 58 5.26 -0.47 3.34
N PHE A 59 4.20 0.27 3.05
CA PHE A 59 4.22 1.25 2.00
C PHE A 59 3.46 2.51 2.38
N THR A 60 3.91 3.62 1.80
CA THR A 60 3.42 4.95 2.10
C THR A 60 2.66 5.50 0.92
N MET A 61 1.36 5.73 1.09
CA MET A 61 0.54 6.41 0.10
C MET A 61 0.54 7.91 0.36
N LYS A 62 0.88 8.71 -0.65
CA LYS A 62 0.80 10.18 -0.58
C LYS A 62 -0.59 10.61 -1.03
N LEU A 63 -1.37 11.15 -0.12
CA LEU A 63 -2.78 11.49 -0.31
C LEU A 63 -3.03 12.99 -0.17
N ALA A 64 -4.09 13.46 -0.83
CA ALA A 64 -4.65 14.79 -0.66
C ALA A 64 -6.16 14.70 -0.48
N LEU A 65 -6.69 15.42 0.51
CA LEU A 65 -8.13 15.56 0.74
C LEU A 65 -8.54 16.98 0.37
N ILE A 66 -9.58 17.11 -0.45
CA ILE A 66 -10.17 18.42 -0.81
C ILE A 66 -11.67 18.40 -0.51
N ALA A 67 -12.14 19.39 0.22
CA ALA A 67 -13.52 19.53 0.66
C ALA A 67 -14.04 20.97 0.47
N ASN A 68 -15.36 21.13 0.51
CA ASN A 68 -16.05 22.41 0.34
C ASN A 68 -16.35 23.05 1.70
N GLY A 69 -15.49 23.99 2.11
CA GLY A 69 -15.58 24.63 3.41
C GLY A 69 -15.17 23.74 4.58
N ARG A 70 -15.22 24.33 5.77
CA ARG A 70 -14.71 23.73 7.00
C ARG A 70 -15.51 22.51 7.46
N GLU A 71 -16.83 22.58 7.42
CA GLU A 71 -17.70 21.52 7.94
C GLU A 71 -17.58 20.23 7.11
N ASP A 72 -17.65 20.35 5.78
CA ASP A 72 -17.43 19.22 4.86
C ASP A 72 -16.04 18.60 5.02
N PHE A 73 -15.03 19.42 5.29
CA PHE A 73 -13.67 18.96 5.54
C PHE A 73 -13.59 18.04 6.76
N PHE A 74 -14.06 18.50 7.93
CA PHE A 74 -14.00 17.69 9.14
C PHE A 74 -14.85 16.43 9.01
N TYR A 75 -16.05 16.55 8.44
CA TYR A 75 -16.92 15.39 8.19
C TYR A 75 -16.23 14.31 7.35
N LYS A 76 -15.63 14.69 6.21
CA LYS A 76 -14.93 13.74 5.33
C LYS A 76 -13.66 13.18 5.95
N TYR A 77 -12.89 14.02 6.64
CA TYR A 77 -11.64 13.61 7.26
C TYR A 77 -11.87 12.64 8.41
N GLU A 78 -12.85 12.90 9.29
CA GLU A 78 -13.25 11.99 10.37
C GLU A 78 -13.84 10.69 9.84
N ALA A 79 -14.67 10.75 8.80
CA ALA A 79 -15.20 9.56 8.14
C ALA A 79 -14.08 8.70 7.53
N PHE A 80 -13.11 9.34 6.87
CA PHE A 80 -11.93 8.65 6.33
C PHE A 80 -11.11 8.00 7.44
N GLN A 81 -10.80 8.74 8.51
CA GLN A 81 -10.05 8.23 9.66
C GLN A 81 -10.76 7.03 10.30
N THR A 82 -12.07 7.11 10.51
CA THR A 82 -12.88 6.02 11.08
C THR A 82 -12.75 4.74 10.27
N VAL A 83 -12.81 4.85 8.94
CA VAL A 83 -12.78 3.69 8.04
C VAL A 83 -11.38 3.08 7.94
N VAL A 84 -10.33 3.90 7.87
CA VAL A 84 -8.95 3.38 7.74
C VAL A 84 -8.37 2.87 9.06
N THR A 85 -8.84 3.39 10.21
CA THR A 85 -8.37 2.97 11.55
C THR A 85 -9.21 1.85 12.17
N ALA A 86 -10.23 1.37 11.45
CA ALA A 86 -11.04 0.25 11.90
C ALA A 86 -10.14 -0.98 12.19
N PRO A 87 -10.53 -1.85 13.13
CA PRO A 87 -9.71 -3.00 13.50
C PRO A 87 -9.72 -4.07 12.39
N GLY A 88 -8.55 -4.68 12.17
CA GLY A 88 -8.41 -5.85 11.31
C GLY A 88 -7.65 -5.57 10.01
N LEU A 89 -7.74 -6.54 9.09
CA LEU A 89 -7.27 -6.38 7.72
C LEU A 89 -8.38 -5.81 6.86
N HIS A 90 -7.97 -4.96 5.93
CA HIS A 90 -8.83 -4.27 4.99
C HIS A 90 -8.40 -4.57 3.57
N GLU A 91 -9.38 -4.62 2.69
CA GLU A 91 -9.16 -4.75 1.27
C GLU A 91 -8.97 -3.35 0.66
N LEU A 92 -7.75 -3.08 0.19
CA LEU A 92 -7.45 -1.90 -0.60
C LEU A 92 -7.44 -2.28 -2.08
N TYR A 93 -8.42 -1.78 -2.82
CA TYR A 93 -8.48 -1.91 -4.28
C TYR A 93 -7.71 -0.79 -4.97
N ARG A 94 -6.90 -1.15 -5.97
CA ARG A 94 -6.18 -0.22 -6.86
C ARG A 94 -6.64 -0.46 -8.30
N ALA A 95 -7.30 0.54 -8.86
CA ALA A 95 -7.91 0.40 -10.19
C ALA A 95 -6.89 0.29 -11.34
N GLU A 96 -5.71 0.88 -11.18
CA GLU A 96 -4.71 0.98 -12.26
C GLU A 96 -4.12 -0.37 -12.68
N ASN A 97 -4.03 -1.33 -11.76
CA ASN A 97 -3.61 -2.69 -12.05
C ASN A 97 -4.70 -3.73 -11.78
N ASN A 98 -5.92 -3.28 -11.46
CA ASN A 98 -7.06 -4.12 -11.12
C ASN A 98 -6.71 -5.16 -10.02
N ARG A 99 -6.06 -4.71 -8.93
CA ARG A 99 -5.63 -5.59 -7.83
C ARG A 99 -6.21 -5.14 -6.50
N PHE A 100 -6.40 -6.14 -5.64
CA PHE A 100 -6.75 -5.97 -4.24
C PHE A 100 -5.51 -6.25 -3.38
N TYR A 101 -5.37 -5.51 -2.30
CA TYR A 101 -4.29 -5.65 -1.32
C TYR A 101 -4.89 -5.84 0.05
N GLN A 102 -4.37 -6.78 0.84
CA GLN A 102 -4.83 -7.03 2.21
C GLN A 102 -3.93 -6.24 3.16
N VAL A 103 -4.45 -5.12 3.69
CA VAL A 103 -3.66 -4.11 4.38
C VAL A 103 -4.22 -3.77 5.75
N TYR A 104 -3.39 -3.15 6.60
CA TYR A 104 -3.83 -2.52 7.83
C TYR A 104 -3.18 -1.15 7.98
N PHE A 105 -3.90 -0.23 8.63
CA PHE A 105 -3.37 1.09 8.94
C PHE A 105 -2.28 1.00 10.01
N LYS A 106 -1.15 1.68 9.76
CA LYS A 106 -0.08 1.81 10.75
C LYS A 106 -0.04 3.20 11.36
N LYS A 107 0.05 4.22 10.52
CA LYS A 107 0.17 5.62 10.96
C LYS A 107 -0.11 6.58 9.83
N GLN A 108 -0.37 7.82 10.21
CA GLN A 108 -0.38 8.97 9.32
C GLN A 108 0.83 9.85 9.62
N THR A 109 1.47 10.37 8.57
CA THR A 109 2.65 11.26 8.67
C THR A 109 2.55 12.41 7.68
N ASN A 110 3.47 13.38 7.77
CA ASN A 110 3.63 14.46 6.78
C ASN A 110 2.34 15.24 6.47
N LEU A 111 1.51 15.49 7.48
CA LEU A 111 0.31 16.31 7.29
C LEU A 111 0.69 17.76 7.03
N THR A 112 0.14 18.34 5.98
CA THR A 112 0.35 19.75 5.59
C THR A 112 -0.96 20.33 5.08
N THR A 113 -1.31 21.53 5.54
CA THR A 113 -2.47 22.27 5.02
C THR A 113 -2.12 22.93 3.70
N LEU A 114 -2.93 22.70 2.67
CA LEU A 114 -2.79 23.35 1.35
C LEU A 114 -3.50 24.70 1.31
N THR A 115 -4.54 24.87 2.11
CA THR A 115 -5.33 26.10 2.23
C THR A 115 -5.60 26.38 3.70
N GLN A 116 -6.08 27.59 4.01
CA GLN A 116 -6.62 27.89 5.33
C GLN A 116 -7.90 27.06 5.58
N LEU A 117 -8.18 26.75 6.86
CA LEU A 117 -9.31 25.90 7.26
C LEU A 117 -10.67 26.60 7.15
N ASP A 118 -10.70 27.92 7.03
CA ASP A 118 -11.89 28.76 6.83
C ASP A 118 -12.12 29.12 5.34
N ALA A 119 -11.25 28.65 4.45
CA ALA A 119 -11.41 28.88 3.02
C ALA A 119 -12.65 28.16 2.46
N LEU A 120 -13.21 28.71 1.36
CA LEU A 120 -14.31 28.08 0.61
C LEU A 120 -13.97 26.66 0.14
N ARG A 121 -12.69 26.37 -0.08
CA ARG A 121 -12.17 25.03 -0.30
C ARG A 121 -11.05 24.76 0.67
N VAL A 122 -11.19 23.68 1.43
CA VAL A 122 -10.19 23.24 2.40
C VAL A 122 -9.44 22.05 1.83
N GLY A 123 -8.12 22.17 1.77
CA GLY A 123 -7.24 21.12 1.26
C GLY A 123 -6.15 20.77 2.27
N ILE A 124 -5.89 19.47 2.43
CA ILE A 124 -4.71 18.96 3.12
C ILE A 124 -3.98 17.93 2.27
N MET A 125 -2.72 17.72 2.58
CA MET A 125 -1.93 16.58 2.15
C MET A 125 -1.44 15.81 3.36
N PHE A 126 -1.30 14.50 3.21
CA PHE A 126 -0.73 13.63 4.22
C PHE A 126 -0.25 12.32 3.61
N ASP A 127 0.63 11.64 4.32
CA ASP A 127 1.11 10.31 3.99
C ASP A 127 0.38 9.29 4.86
N LEU A 128 -0.20 8.27 4.23
CA LEU A 128 -0.84 7.13 4.87
C LEU A 128 0.10 5.92 4.80
N VAL A 129 0.59 5.46 5.95
CA VAL A 129 1.47 4.29 6.04
C VAL A 129 0.62 3.05 6.31
N LEU A 130 0.72 2.08 5.41
CA LEU A 130 -0.01 0.82 5.45
C LEU A 130 0.98 -0.35 5.56
N GLY A 131 0.58 -1.39 6.27
CA GLY A 131 1.27 -2.68 6.29
C GLY A 131 0.50 -3.74 5.51
N GLU A 132 1.19 -4.63 4.83
CA GLU A 132 0.64 -5.81 4.17
C GLU A 132 1.30 -7.07 4.73
N LEU A 133 0.50 -7.93 5.39
CA LEU A 133 1.00 -9.12 6.08
C LEU A 133 1.49 -10.20 5.12
N ASN A 134 0.84 -10.34 3.96
CA ASN A 134 1.17 -11.35 2.96
C ASN A 134 1.31 -10.71 1.56
N PRO A 135 2.48 -10.12 1.25
CA PRO A 135 2.69 -9.45 -0.04
C PRO A 135 2.64 -10.41 -1.23
N LEU A 136 2.91 -11.70 -1.02
CA LEU A 136 2.89 -12.69 -2.09
C LEU A 136 1.47 -13.07 -2.54
N ALA A 137 0.45 -12.89 -1.69
CA ALA A 137 -0.93 -13.21 -2.06
C ALA A 137 -1.40 -12.44 -3.30
N ASN A 138 -0.77 -11.29 -3.56
CA ASN A 138 -1.16 -10.37 -4.63
C ASN A 138 -0.11 -10.30 -5.76
N ILE A 139 0.87 -11.21 -5.79
CA ILE A 139 1.89 -11.30 -6.85
C ILE A 139 1.58 -12.53 -7.71
N VAL A 140 1.33 -12.31 -9.01
CA VAL A 140 1.24 -13.40 -9.98
C VAL A 140 2.66 -13.88 -10.25
N ARG A 141 2.92 -15.16 -10.01
CA ARG A 141 4.22 -15.74 -10.28
C ARG A 141 4.30 -16.11 -11.76
N VAL A 142 5.26 -15.52 -12.45
CA VAL A 142 5.52 -15.71 -13.87
C VAL A 142 6.87 -16.40 -13.98
N TYR A 143 6.91 -17.58 -14.59
CA TYR A 143 8.06 -18.48 -14.41
C TYR A 143 8.94 -18.65 -15.65
N LEU A 144 8.43 -18.44 -16.87
CA LEU A 144 9.20 -18.70 -18.10
C LEU A 144 8.69 -17.85 -19.27
N VAL A 145 9.57 -17.61 -20.23
CA VAL A 145 9.28 -17.04 -21.55
C VAL A 145 9.24 -18.21 -22.54
N ASP A 146 8.14 -18.39 -23.27
CA ASP A 146 8.04 -19.42 -24.33
C ASP A 146 8.86 -19.04 -25.58
N ASP A 147 8.90 -19.92 -26.58
CA ASP A 147 9.57 -19.71 -27.86
C ASP A 147 8.98 -18.54 -28.70
N GLN A 148 7.91 -17.91 -28.20
CA GLN A 148 7.23 -16.76 -28.79
C GLN A 148 7.35 -15.49 -27.92
N ASP A 149 8.32 -15.47 -26.99
CA ASP A 149 8.54 -14.36 -26.05
C ASP A 149 7.36 -14.09 -25.09
N ARG A 150 6.46 -15.06 -24.87
CA ARG A 150 5.31 -14.89 -23.98
C ARG A 150 5.59 -15.46 -22.59
N PHE A 151 5.21 -14.68 -21.60
CA PHE A 151 5.31 -15.05 -20.20
C PHE A 151 4.25 -16.09 -19.81
N LEU A 152 4.71 -17.24 -19.33
CA LEU A 152 3.84 -18.27 -18.75
C LEU A 152 3.48 -17.89 -17.30
N THR A 153 2.19 -17.64 -17.07
CA THR A 153 1.60 -17.43 -15.75
C THR A 153 1.18 -18.78 -15.17
N ALA A 154 1.57 -19.07 -13.93
CA ALA A 154 1.08 -20.23 -13.17
C ALA A 154 -0.08 -19.87 -12.24
#